data_AF-A0A075JUH7-F1
#
_entry.id   AF-A0A075JUH7-F1
#
_cell.length_a   1.000
_cell.length_b   1.000
_cell.length_c   1.000
_cell.angle_alpha   90.00
_cell.angle_beta   90.00
_cell.angle_gamma   90.00
#
_symmetry.space_group_name_H-M   'P 1'
#
loop_
_entity.id
_entity.type
_entity.pdbx_description
1 polymer ?
#
loop_
_entity_poly.entity_id
_entity_poly.type
_entity_poly.pdbx_seq_one_letter_code
_entity_poly.pdbx_strand_id
1 'polypeptide(L)'
;MNFERLDKVDKILLSAEDSKHLDNWWLNIHDGAFNDFRPVLEEGLISHEVDPNMIYTQPIVKAHELTPKLLILYFKQLDDVRVYYEIYRMISENQVEYILKGIKNYAELKSDLTINTENHIGLRKEHAIHFLDSITSSHIALMNYMELYRDVKERVSSKTVRKKSTKKAKHGKKKKNTRPIKIVVYNVKVPQTPITDEERRAYQRMKEAWTVRGHWRTLPSGKKTWVKPHVKGNKEKLEPNIYHF
;
A
#
# COMPACT_ATOMS: atom_id res chain seq x y z
N MET A 1 -11.48 20.72 6.44
CA MET A 1 -11.92 19.34 6.75
C MET A 1 -11.10 18.84 7.95
N ASN A 2 -11.71 18.18 8.95
CA ASN A 2 -11.01 17.86 10.21
C ASN A 2 -10.31 16.49 10.11
N PHE A 3 -8.97 16.48 10.11
CA PHE A 3 -8.10 15.33 9.80
C PHE A 3 -7.92 14.31 10.93
N GLU A 4 -8.77 14.35 11.97
CA GLU A 4 -8.65 13.47 13.14
C GLU A 4 -8.69 11.97 12.82
N ARG A 5 -9.15 11.56 11.63
CA ARG A 5 -9.10 10.16 11.18
C ARG A 5 -7.72 9.71 10.72
N LEU A 6 -6.97 10.56 10.01
CA LEU A 6 -5.63 10.23 9.49
C LEU A 6 -4.60 10.08 10.61
N ASP A 7 -4.91 10.65 11.77
CA ASP A 7 -4.14 10.53 12.99
C ASP A 7 -4.33 9.22 13.75
N LYS A 8 -5.15 8.30 13.24
CA LYS A 8 -5.46 7.02 13.89
C LYS A 8 -4.95 5.81 13.12
N VAL A 9 -4.37 6.02 11.95
CA VAL A 9 -3.86 4.96 11.08
C VAL A 9 -2.34 4.90 11.14
N ASP A 10 -1.79 3.74 10.81
CA ASP A 10 -0.35 3.53 10.70
C ASP A 10 0.24 4.40 9.60
N LYS A 11 1.49 4.82 9.79
CA LYS A 11 2.15 5.80 8.92
C LYS A 11 3.42 5.21 8.34
N ILE A 12 3.64 5.41 7.05
CA ILE A 12 4.90 5.13 6.36
C ILE A 12 5.54 6.46 6.00
N LEU A 13 6.79 6.64 6.40
CA LEU A 13 7.61 7.79 6.04
C LEU A 13 8.56 7.35 4.91
N LEU A 14 8.48 8.05 3.79
CA LEU A 14 9.32 7.81 2.62
C LEU A 14 9.91 9.13 2.14
N SER A 15 11.24 9.23 2.10
CA SER A 15 11.93 10.42 1.60
C SER A 15 11.82 10.51 0.07
N ALA A 16 12.08 11.70 -0.48
CA ALA A 16 12.10 11.91 -1.93
C ALA A 16 13.16 11.02 -2.62
N GLU A 17 14.31 10.87 -1.97
CA GLU A 17 15.43 10.04 -2.44
C GLU A 17 15.07 8.55 -2.41
N ASP A 18 14.52 8.08 -1.29
CA ASP A 18 14.07 6.69 -1.16
C ASP A 18 12.94 6.36 -2.14
N SER A 19 12.06 7.33 -2.45
CA SER A 19 11.02 7.16 -3.47
C SER A 19 11.62 6.92 -4.86
N LYS A 20 12.67 7.67 -5.24
CA LYS A 20 13.37 7.45 -6.52
C LYS A 20 14.10 6.11 -6.55
N HIS A 21 14.74 5.75 -5.45
CA HIS A 21 15.40 4.46 -5.33
C HIS A 21 14.39 3.31 -5.36
N LEU A 22 13.20 3.48 -4.80
CA LEU A 22 12.11 2.52 -4.88
C LEU A 22 11.65 2.31 -6.32
N ASP A 23 11.49 3.38 -7.11
CA ASP A 23 11.14 3.28 -8.52
C ASP A 23 12.21 2.52 -9.32
N ASN A 24 13.49 2.83 -9.08
CA ASN A 24 14.59 2.10 -9.69
C ASN A 24 14.61 0.63 -9.26
N TRP A 25 14.38 0.35 -7.98
CA TRP A 25 14.29 -1.02 -7.48
C TRP A 25 13.14 -1.78 -8.15
N TRP A 26 11.98 -1.13 -8.30
CA TRP A 26 10.80 -1.70 -8.93
C TRP A 26 11.03 -2.05 -10.40
N LEU A 27 11.73 -1.19 -11.15
CA LEU A 27 12.05 -1.43 -12.57
C LEU A 27 13.06 -2.56 -12.77
N ASN A 28 13.93 -2.82 -11.78
CA ASN A 28 15.03 -3.76 -11.91
C ASN A 28 14.78 -5.12 -11.22
N ILE A 29 13.62 -5.31 -10.58
CA ILE A 29 13.30 -6.59 -9.96
C ILE A 29 12.89 -7.61 -11.04
N HIS A 30 13.58 -8.76 -11.09
CA HIS A 30 13.32 -9.79 -12.11
C HIS A 30 11.95 -10.48 -11.94
N ASP A 31 11.34 -10.85 -13.07
CA ASP A 31 10.08 -11.61 -13.16
C ASP A 31 10.13 -12.86 -12.27
N GLY A 32 9.32 -12.86 -11.21
CA GLY A 32 9.22 -13.98 -10.25
C GLY A 32 8.90 -13.56 -8.82
N ALA A 33 9.16 -12.32 -8.43
CA ALA A 33 8.85 -11.78 -7.10
C ALA A 33 7.33 -11.51 -6.87
N PHE A 34 6.50 -11.67 -7.90
CA PHE A 34 5.19 -11.01 -8.02
C PHE A 34 3.96 -11.90 -7.81
N ASN A 35 4.12 -13.19 -7.55
CA ASN A 35 2.96 -14.08 -7.71
C ASN A 35 1.89 -13.95 -6.63
N ASP A 36 2.17 -13.31 -5.48
CA ASP A 36 1.18 -13.00 -4.45
C ASP A 36 1.44 -11.61 -3.85
N PHE A 37 0.77 -10.56 -4.34
CA PHE A 37 0.79 -9.25 -3.68
C PHE A 37 0.15 -9.39 -2.29
N ARG A 38 0.96 -9.24 -1.24
CA ARG A 38 0.51 -9.28 0.16
C ARG A 38 0.90 -7.96 0.83
N PRO A 39 -0.02 -6.97 0.88
CA PRO A 39 0.34 -5.68 1.44
C PRO A 39 0.67 -5.82 2.91
N VAL A 40 1.75 -5.16 3.35
CA VAL A 40 2.16 -5.14 4.76
C VAL A 40 1.11 -4.44 5.64
N LEU A 41 0.36 -3.51 5.05
CA LEU A 41 -0.71 -2.76 5.70
C LEU A 41 -1.97 -2.80 4.83
N GLU A 42 -3.12 -3.05 5.45
CA GLU A 42 -4.43 -2.95 4.78
C GLU A 42 -4.99 -1.52 4.80
N GLU A 43 -4.57 -0.70 5.76
CA GLU A 43 -4.98 0.70 5.88
C GLU A 43 -3.80 1.50 6.43
N GLY A 44 -3.51 2.65 5.83
CA GLY A 44 -2.37 3.45 6.26
C GLY A 44 -2.25 4.78 5.54
N LEU A 45 -1.21 5.51 5.93
CA LEU A 45 -0.87 6.81 5.39
C LEU A 45 0.59 6.83 4.97
N ILE A 46 0.86 7.09 3.71
CA ILE A 46 2.20 7.28 3.17
C ILE A 46 2.47 8.78 3.07
N SER A 47 3.54 9.24 3.71
CA SER A 47 4.01 10.62 3.62
C SER A 47 5.24 10.66 2.72
N HIS A 48 5.07 11.20 1.51
CA HIS A 48 6.16 11.42 0.56
C HIS A 48 6.72 12.82 0.74
N GLU A 49 8.00 12.91 1.07
CA GLU A 49 8.73 14.15 0.83
C GLU A 49 8.85 14.36 -0.68
N VAL A 50 8.35 15.50 -1.19
CA VAL A 50 8.40 15.81 -2.62
C VAL A 50 9.77 16.41 -2.92
N ASP A 51 10.46 15.90 -3.94
CA ASP A 51 11.74 16.46 -4.39
C ASP A 51 11.60 17.96 -4.68
N PRO A 52 12.39 18.84 -4.03
CA PRO A 52 12.40 20.28 -4.30
C PRO A 52 12.64 20.64 -5.77
N ASN A 53 13.31 19.77 -6.52
CA ASN A 53 13.70 19.96 -7.91
C ASN A 53 12.76 19.27 -8.92
N MET A 54 11.66 18.67 -8.47
CA MET A 54 10.67 18.06 -9.37
C MET A 54 9.99 19.16 -10.19
N ILE A 55 10.44 19.34 -11.44
CA ILE A 55 9.86 20.29 -12.38
C ILE A 55 8.54 19.70 -12.89
N TYR A 56 7.45 20.04 -12.23
CA TYR A 56 6.13 19.95 -12.85
C TYR A 56 6.11 20.98 -14.00
N THR A 57 6.37 20.53 -15.22
CA THR A 57 6.50 21.37 -16.44
C THR A 57 5.21 22.05 -16.89
N GLN A 58 4.23 22.20 -15.99
CA GLN A 58 3.01 22.95 -16.26
C GLN A 58 3.16 24.42 -15.81
N PRO A 59 2.86 25.40 -16.69
CA PRO A 59 2.86 26.84 -16.36
C PRO A 59 2.06 27.21 -15.09
N ILE A 60 1.11 26.37 -14.70
CA ILE A 60 0.28 26.48 -13.48
C ILE A 60 1.10 26.44 -12.18
N VAL A 61 2.25 25.75 -12.14
CA VAL A 61 3.01 25.56 -10.89
C VAL A 61 3.85 26.80 -10.54
N LYS A 62 4.32 27.55 -11.55
CA LYS A 62 5.05 28.81 -11.36
C LYS A 62 4.15 29.97 -10.93
N ALA A 63 2.86 29.94 -11.27
CA ALA A 63 1.92 31.03 -10.98
C ALA A 63 1.48 31.10 -9.50
N HIS A 64 1.77 30.09 -8.70
CA HIS A 64 1.21 29.94 -7.34
C HIS A 64 2.24 29.76 -6.22
N GLU A 65 3.54 30.03 -6.45
CA GLU A 65 4.59 29.91 -5.41
C GLU A 65 4.55 28.57 -4.65
N LEU A 66 4.32 27.49 -5.39
CA LEU A 66 4.14 26.16 -4.83
C LEU A 66 5.48 25.61 -4.32
N THR A 67 5.77 25.82 -3.03
CA THR A 67 6.87 25.18 -2.30
C THR A 67 6.69 23.63 -2.30
N PRO A 68 7.78 22.85 -2.18
CA PRO A 68 7.76 21.39 -2.22
C PRO A 68 7.12 20.87 -0.94
N LYS A 69 5.81 20.67 -0.99
CA LYS A 69 5.01 20.34 0.17
C LYS A 69 4.59 18.89 0.08
N LEU A 70 5.03 18.12 1.08
CA LEU A 70 4.69 16.74 1.40
C LEU A 70 3.35 16.28 0.79
N LEU A 71 3.40 15.19 0.02
CA LEU A 71 2.20 14.51 -0.47
C LEU A 71 1.80 13.44 0.53
N ILE A 72 0.55 13.52 0.99
CA ILE A 72 -0.01 12.56 1.94
C ILE A 72 -0.98 11.68 1.16
N LEU A 73 -0.68 10.39 1.13
CA LEU A 73 -1.49 9.38 0.50
C LEU A 73 -2.13 8.51 1.58
N TYR A 74 -3.44 8.64 1.75
CA TYR A 74 -4.20 7.68 2.52
C TYR A 74 -4.66 6.56 1.59
N PHE A 75 -4.53 5.32 2.06
CA PHE A 75 -4.98 4.15 1.34
C PHE A 75 -5.74 3.19 2.25
N LYS A 76 -6.66 2.43 1.65
CA LYS A 76 -7.39 1.35 2.30
C LYS A 76 -7.70 0.23 1.32
N GLN A 77 -7.19 -0.97 1.59
CA GLN A 77 -7.57 -2.20 0.92
C GLN A 77 -9.05 -2.47 1.20
N LEU A 78 -9.86 -2.60 0.16
CA LEU A 78 -11.28 -2.91 0.28
C LEU A 78 -11.53 -4.41 0.17
N ASP A 79 -10.77 -5.07 -0.70
CA ASP A 79 -10.70 -6.52 -0.91
C ASP A 79 -9.41 -6.85 -1.68
N ASP A 80 -9.20 -8.10 -2.08
CA ASP A 80 -7.97 -8.57 -2.75
C ASP A 80 -7.62 -7.81 -4.05
N VAL A 81 -8.59 -7.16 -4.69
CA VAL A 81 -8.39 -6.54 -6.03
C VAL A 81 -8.69 -5.05 -6.06
N ARG A 82 -9.22 -4.46 -4.97
CA ARG A 82 -9.59 -3.04 -4.90
C ARG A 82 -8.90 -2.31 -3.76
N VAL A 83 -8.34 -1.14 -4.08
CA VAL A 83 -7.77 -0.20 -3.11
C VAL A 83 -8.41 1.16 -3.28
N TYR A 84 -8.82 1.75 -2.17
CA TYR A 84 -9.28 3.12 -2.07
C TYR A 84 -8.11 4.04 -1.74
N TYR A 85 -8.04 5.19 -2.42
CA TYR A 85 -7.03 6.21 -2.21
C TYR A 85 -7.67 7.58 -1.95
N GLU A 86 -7.02 8.35 -1.09
CA GLU A 86 -7.22 9.79 -0.95
C GLU A 86 -5.86 10.47 -0.97
N ILE A 87 -5.69 11.43 -1.86
CA ILE A 87 -4.44 12.16 -2.03
C ILE A 87 -4.62 13.57 -1.53
N TYR A 88 -3.70 13.97 -0.66
CA TYR A 88 -3.65 15.27 -0.05
C TYR A 88 -2.30 15.91 -0.32
N ARG A 89 -2.30 17.22 -0.37
CA ARG A 89 -1.10 18.04 -0.43
C ARG A 89 -1.05 18.91 0.82
N MET A 90 0.12 19.02 1.46
CA MET A 90 0.28 20.03 2.49
C MET A 90 0.37 21.44 1.85
N ILE A 91 -0.31 22.42 2.45
CA ILE A 91 -0.21 23.84 2.11
C ILE A 91 0.58 24.58 3.20
N SER A 92 0.50 24.15 4.45
CA SER A 92 1.31 24.65 5.56
C SER A 92 1.45 23.57 6.63
N GLU A 93 2.18 23.83 7.71
CA GLU A 93 2.39 22.87 8.80
C GLU A 93 1.09 22.24 9.35
N ASN A 94 -0.03 22.96 9.26
CA ASN A 94 -1.32 22.51 9.79
C ASN A 94 -2.46 22.56 8.76
N GLN A 95 -2.16 22.87 7.51
CA GLN A 95 -3.17 22.94 6.44
C GLN A 95 -2.81 21.97 5.35
N VAL A 96 -3.76 21.11 5.01
CA VAL A 96 -3.64 20.20 3.87
C VAL A 96 -4.88 20.32 3.00
N GLU A 97 -4.69 20.16 1.71
CA GLU A 97 -5.69 20.28 0.67
C GLU A 97 -5.91 18.91 0.02
N TYR A 98 -7.18 18.55 -0.12
CA TYR A 98 -7.59 17.30 -0.74
C TYR A 98 -7.54 17.44 -2.26
N ILE A 99 -6.73 16.62 -2.93
CA ILE A 99 -6.52 16.65 -4.39
C ILE A 99 -7.55 15.79 -5.11
N LEU A 100 -7.57 14.50 -4.79
CA LEU A 100 -8.43 13.52 -5.45
C LEU A 100 -8.67 12.31 -4.56
N LYS A 101 -9.76 11.59 -4.83
CA LYS A 101 -10.05 10.28 -4.27
C LYS A 101 -10.40 9.33 -5.40
N GLY A 102 -10.07 8.07 -5.23
CA GLY A 102 -10.44 7.06 -6.20
C GLY A 102 -10.36 5.66 -5.66
N ILE A 103 -11.02 4.75 -6.36
CA ILE A 103 -10.91 3.32 -6.16
C ILE A 103 -10.20 2.77 -7.40
N LYS A 104 -9.07 2.09 -7.18
CA LYS A 104 -8.38 1.34 -8.23
C LYS A 104 -8.77 -0.13 -8.13
N ASN A 105 -9.18 -0.73 -9.25
CA ASN A 105 -9.36 -2.17 -9.39
C ASN A 105 -8.20 -2.74 -10.22
N TYR A 106 -7.41 -3.61 -9.62
CA TYR A 106 -6.24 -4.23 -10.24
C TYR A 106 -6.62 -5.29 -11.29
N ALA A 107 -7.69 -6.03 -11.05
CA ALA A 107 -8.12 -7.12 -11.93
C ALA A 107 -8.73 -6.60 -13.24
N GLU A 108 -9.49 -5.50 -13.16
CA GLU A 108 -10.20 -4.95 -14.32
C GLU A 108 -9.45 -3.79 -15.00
N LEU A 109 -8.31 -3.35 -14.45
CA LEU A 109 -7.60 -2.13 -14.86
C LEU A 109 -8.51 -0.87 -14.89
N LYS A 110 -9.61 -0.88 -14.14
CA LYS A 110 -10.56 0.23 -14.03
C LYS A 110 -10.29 1.08 -12.81
N SER A 111 -10.53 2.38 -12.95
CA SER A 111 -10.38 3.35 -11.87
C SER A 111 -11.65 4.21 -11.77
N ASP A 112 -12.30 4.19 -10.61
CA ASP A 112 -13.38 5.13 -10.30
C ASP A 112 -12.78 6.32 -9.57
N LEU A 113 -12.88 7.51 -10.14
CA LEU A 113 -12.21 8.71 -9.63
C LEU A 113 -13.20 9.85 -9.37
N THR A 114 -13.04 10.53 -8.24
CA THR A 114 -13.66 11.83 -7.99
C THR A 114 -12.56 12.87 -7.76
N ILE A 115 -12.43 13.80 -8.69
CA ILE A 115 -11.48 14.91 -8.60
C ILE A 115 -12.11 16.01 -7.77
N ASN A 116 -11.32 16.68 -6.94
CA ASN A 116 -11.79 17.93 -6.35
C ASN A 116 -11.81 19.02 -7.43
N THR A 117 -13.00 19.38 -7.91
CA THR A 117 -13.17 20.44 -8.93
C THR A 117 -12.94 21.85 -8.37
N GLU A 118 -12.97 22.00 -7.05
CA GLU A 118 -12.68 23.28 -6.37
C GLU A 118 -11.17 23.57 -6.29
N ASN A 119 -10.34 22.56 -6.53
CA ASN A 119 -8.90 22.76 -6.58
C ASN A 119 -8.50 23.35 -7.91
N HIS A 120 -7.96 24.56 -7.88
CA HIS A 120 -7.40 25.30 -9.02
C HIS A 120 -6.20 24.61 -9.72
N ILE A 121 -5.93 23.33 -9.45
CA ILE A 121 -4.81 22.54 -10.01
C ILE A 121 -5.05 22.21 -11.50
N GLY A 122 -6.27 22.39 -12.03
CA GLY A 122 -6.55 22.23 -13.46
C GLY A 122 -6.35 20.79 -13.97
N LEU A 123 -6.42 19.79 -13.09
CA LEU A 123 -6.25 18.38 -13.43
C LEU A 123 -7.43 17.89 -14.28
N ARG A 124 -7.18 17.71 -15.58
CA ARG A 124 -8.10 17.01 -16.48
C ARG A 124 -8.28 15.56 -16.01
N LYS A 125 -9.45 14.98 -16.30
CA LYS A 125 -9.80 13.61 -15.88
C LYS A 125 -8.77 12.57 -16.31
N GLU A 126 -8.29 12.66 -17.54
CA GLU A 126 -7.28 11.76 -18.12
C GLU A 126 -5.96 11.80 -17.34
N HIS A 127 -5.44 13.00 -17.05
CA HIS A 127 -4.22 13.18 -16.25
C HIS A 127 -4.38 12.68 -14.81
N ALA A 128 -5.57 12.81 -14.24
CA ALA A 128 -5.85 12.34 -12.89
C ALA A 128 -5.89 10.81 -12.79
N ILE A 129 -6.33 10.13 -13.85
CA ILE A 129 -6.27 8.67 -13.96
C ILE A 129 -4.81 8.21 -14.03
N HIS A 130 -4.01 8.80 -14.92
CA HIS A 130 -2.58 8.46 -15.02
C HIS A 130 -1.82 8.72 -13.72
N PHE A 131 -2.15 9.81 -13.03
CA PHE A 131 -1.56 10.13 -11.74
C PHE A 131 -1.95 9.10 -10.66
N LEU A 132 -3.22 8.68 -10.61
CA LEU A 132 -3.65 7.60 -9.72
C LEU A 132 -2.93 6.29 -10.03
N ASP A 133 -2.74 5.95 -11.30
CA ASP A 133 -2.04 4.74 -11.72
C ASP A 133 -0.57 4.74 -11.27
N SER A 134 0.13 5.88 -11.44
CA SER A 134 1.50 6.07 -10.95
C SER A 134 1.61 5.89 -9.43
N ILE A 135 0.69 6.51 -8.69
CA ILE A 135 0.61 6.37 -7.22
C ILE A 135 0.34 4.92 -6.82
N THR A 136 -0.56 4.25 -7.54
CA THR A 136 -0.90 2.86 -7.27
C THR A 136 0.31 1.97 -7.51
N SER A 137 1.07 2.18 -8.59
CA SER A 137 2.31 1.44 -8.86
C SER A 137 3.35 1.67 -7.76
N SER A 138 3.52 2.92 -7.32
CA SER A 138 4.44 3.29 -6.23
C SER A 138 4.04 2.63 -4.91
N HIS A 139 2.75 2.61 -4.60
CA HIS A 139 2.20 1.94 -3.42
C HIS A 139 2.46 0.42 -3.46
N ILE A 140 2.22 -0.24 -4.60
CA ILE A 140 2.51 -1.67 -4.76
C ILE A 140 4.00 -1.93 -4.57
N ALA A 141 4.87 -1.15 -5.21
CA ALA A 141 6.31 -1.27 -5.09
C ALA A 141 6.74 -1.15 -3.62
N LEU A 142 6.22 -0.15 -2.90
CA LEU A 142 6.50 0.07 -1.49
C LEU A 142 6.07 -1.11 -0.63
N MET A 143 4.86 -1.62 -0.83
CA MET A 143 4.35 -2.76 -0.06
C MET A 143 5.18 -4.02 -0.30
N ASN A 144 5.57 -4.29 -1.55
CA ASN A 144 6.44 -5.42 -1.87
C ASN A 144 7.84 -5.25 -1.25
N TYR A 145 8.39 -4.04 -1.33
CA TYR A 145 9.67 -3.73 -0.71
C TYR A 145 9.63 -3.98 0.81
N MET A 146 8.60 -3.47 1.47
CA MET A 146 8.41 -3.65 2.90
C MET A 146 8.19 -5.11 3.30
N GLU A 147 7.52 -5.92 2.47
CA GLU A 147 7.35 -7.35 2.70
C GLU A 147 8.68 -8.09 2.59
N LEU A 148 9.47 -7.80 1.54
CA LEU A 148 10.73 -8.47 1.27
C LEU A 148 11.80 -8.17 2.34
N TYR A 149 11.82 -6.94 2.88
CA TYR A 149 12.82 -6.46 3.84
C TYR A 149 12.27 -6.20 5.24
N ARG A 150 11.09 -6.74 5.59
CA ARG A 150 10.47 -6.54 6.91
C ARG A 150 11.41 -6.89 8.08
N ASP A 151 12.24 -7.91 7.89
CA ASP A 151 13.15 -8.43 8.91
C ASP A 151 14.52 -7.72 8.91
N VAL A 152 14.79 -6.85 7.93
CA VAL A 152 16.03 -6.08 7.78
C VAL A 152 15.83 -4.67 8.35
N LYS A 153 16.24 -4.47 9.61
CA LYS A 153 16.00 -3.23 10.37
C LYS A 153 16.65 -1.98 9.75
N GLU A 154 17.75 -2.10 9.02
CA GLU A 154 18.34 -0.93 8.34
C GLU A 154 17.45 -0.40 7.21
N ARG A 155 16.61 -1.27 6.62
CA ARG A 155 15.73 -0.94 5.48
C ARG A 155 14.32 -0.60 5.94
N VAL A 156 13.73 -1.45 6.78
CA VAL A 156 12.37 -1.24 7.32
C VAL A 156 12.45 -1.23 8.83
N SER A 157 12.30 -0.06 9.42
CA SER A 157 12.22 0.10 10.87
C SER A 157 10.84 0.58 11.27
N SER A 158 10.36 0.16 12.44
CA SER A 158 9.05 0.58 12.95
C SER A 158 9.15 1.02 14.41
N LYS A 159 8.33 2.01 14.78
CA LYS A 159 8.20 2.50 16.14
C LYS A 159 6.73 2.63 16.50
N THR A 160 6.34 2.04 17.63
CA THR A 160 4.99 2.25 18.17
C THR A 160 4.92 3.57 18.91
N VAL A 161 4.01 4.44 18.49
CA VAL A 161 3.70 5.74 19.10
C VAL A 161 2.34 5.63 19.81
N ARG A 162 2.27 6.10 21.06
CA ARG A 162 1.01 6.17 21.82
C ARG A 162 0.50 7.61 21.81
N LYS A 163 -0.59 7.88 21.10
CA LYS A 163 -1.23 9.21 21.08
C LYS A 163 -2.35 9.27 22.11
N LYS A 164 -2.27 10.24 23.05
CA LYS A 164 -3.36 10.51 23.99
C LYS A 164 -4.44 11.33 23.27
N SER A 165 -5.66 10.81 23.19
CA SER A 165 -6.81 11.59 22.70
C SER A 165 -7.31 12.51 23.82
N THR A 166 -6.94 13.78 23.77
CA THR A 166 -7.50 14.81 24.66
C THR A 166 -8.76 15.40 24.05
N LYS A 167 -9.92 14.74 24.22
CA LYS A 167 -11.20 15.46 24.06
C LYS A 167 -11.34 16.45 25.21
N LYS A 168 -11.46 17.74 24.91
CA LYS A 168 -11.86 18.75 25.90
C LYS A 168 -13.23 18.32 26.46
N ALA A 169 -13.32 18.20 27.78
CA ALA A 169 -14.60 17.89 28.42
C ALA A 169 -15.56 19.06 28.19
N LYS A 170 -16.78 18.78 27.71
CA LYS A 170 -17.89 19.75 27.83
C LYS A 170 -18.13 19.99 29.33
N HIS A 171 -18.29 21.26 29.71
CA HIS A 171 -18.47 21.70 31.11
C HIS A 171 -19.42 20.77 31.87
N GLY A 172 -18.99 20.26 33.02
CA GLY A 172 -19.83 19.49 33.96
C GLY A 172 -19.77 17.96 33.85
N LYS A 173 -19.11 17.35 32.86
CA LYS A 173 -18.94 15.88 32.81
C LYS A 173 -17.50 15.45 33.10
N LYS A 174 -17.33 14.52 34.05
CA LYS A 174 -16.03 13.87 34.36
C LYS A 174 -15.39 13.37 33.06
N LYS A 175 -14.10 13.68 32.85
CA LYS A 175 -13.32 13.21 31.69
C LYS A 175 -13.40 11.68 31.66
N LYS A 176 -14.09 11.12 30.66
CA LYS A 176 -14.00 9.67 30.39
C LYS A 176 -12.53 9.35 30.08
N ASN A 177 -12.00 8.32 30.72
CA ASN A 177 -10.63 7.86 30.54
C ASN A 177 -10.50 7.27 29.12
N THR A 178 -10.15 8.10 28.14
CA THR A 178 -9.98 7.64 26.76
C THR A 178 -8.66 6.88 26.66
N ARG A 179 -8.72 5.60 26.30
CA ARG A 179 -7.51 4.78 26.08
C ARG A 179 -6.65 5.43 24.97
N PRO A 180 -5.32 5.50 25.14
CA PRO A 180 -4.44 6.03 24.11
C PRO A 180 -4.48 5.13 22.86
N ILE A 181 -4.48 5.75 21.69
CA ILE A 181 -4.43 5.04 20.41
C ILE A 181 -2.97 4.63 20.17
N LYS A 182 -2.75 3.35 19.83
CA LYS A 182 -1.44 2.84 19.41
C LYS A 182 -1.37 2.95 17.89
N ILE A 183 -0.31 3.59 17.40
CA ILE A 183 -0.04 3.78 15.97
C ILE A 183 1.38 3.29 15.72
N VAL A 184 1.61 2.59 14.63
CA VAL A 184 2.94 2.20 14.18
C VAL A 184 3.40 3.17 13.10
N VAL A 185 4.61 3.72 13.29
CA VAL A 185 5.28 4.56 12.30
C VAL A 185 6.42 3.75 11.71
N TYR A 186 6.35 3.49 10.42
CA TYR A 186 7.37 2.82 9.62
C TYR A 186 8.29 3.87 8.98
N ASN A 187 9.59 3.64 9.05
CA ASN A 187 10.60 4.39 8.32
C ASN A 187 11.26 3.42 7.33
N VAL A 188 11.12 3.74 6.05
CA VAL A 188 11.59 2.93 4.93
C VAL A 188 12.78 3.61 4.29
N LYS A 189 13.91 2.92 4.24
CA LYS A 189 15.15 3.34 3.59
C LYS A 189 15.45 2.41 2.43
N VAL A 190 15.64 2.99 1.26
CA VAL A 190 15.92 2.27 0.02
C VAL A 190 17.33 2.65 -0.46
N PRO A 191 18.35 1.83 -0.18
CA PRO A 191 19.71 2.12 -0.63
C PRO A 191 19.82 1.96 -2.15
N GLN A 192 20.77 2.70 -2.73
CA GLN A 192 21.04 2.72 -4.18
C GLN A 192 21.73 1.43 -4.66
N THR A 193 22.42 0.70 -3.78
CA THR A 193 23.16 -0.51 -4.14
C THR A 193 22.21 -1.68 -4.42
N PRO A 194 22.46 -2.45 -5.49
CA PRO A 194 21.64 -3.61 -5.82
C PRO A 194 21.71 -4.64 -4.69
N ILE A 195 20.56 -5.22 -4.37
CA ILE A 195 20.44 -6.20 -3.29
C ILE A 195 21.13 -7.50 -3.69
N THR A 196 22.08 -7.94 -2.86
CA THR A 196 22.59 -9.32 -2.87
C THR A 196 21.49 -10.25 -2.36
N ASP A 197 21.32 -11.43 -2.99
CA ASP A 197 20.26 -12.39 -2.64
C ASP A 197 20.27 -12.82 -1.15
N GLU A 198 21.40 -12.65 -0.46
CA GLU A 198 21.61 -12.92 0.96
C GLU A 198 20.82 -11.98 1.89
N GLU A 199 20.49 -10.76 1.45
CA GLU A 199 19.70 -9.79 2.23
C GLU A 199 18.18 -9.94 2.03
N ARG A 200 17.76 -10.75 1.05
CA ARG A 200 16.35 -11.03 0.82
C ARG A 200 15.86 -12.03 1.86
N ARG A 201 14.64 -11.82 2.38
CA ARG A 201 14.00 -12.84 3.21
C ARG A 201 14.00 -14.17 2.47
N ALA A 202 14.52 -15.23 3.11
CA ALA A 202 14.43 -16.57 2.58
C ALA A 202 12.96 -16.91 2.32
N TYR A 203 12.61 -17.14 1.06
CA TYR A 203 11.24 -17.46 0.66
C TYR A 203 10.81 -18.77 1.33
N GLN A 204 9.90 -18.67 2.31
CA GLN A 204 9.32 -19.82 2.96
C GLN A 204 8.02 -20.19 2.24
N ARG A 205 8.05 -21.24 1.39
CA ARG A 205 6.81 -21.81 0.82
C ARG A 205 5.88 -22.21 1.96
N MET A 206 4.73 -21.55 2.06
CA MET A 206 3.76 -21.83 3.14
C MET A 206 3.21 -23.26 3.11
N LYS A 207 3.16 -23.92 1.95
CA LYS A 207 2.73 -25.33 1.83
C LYS A 207 3.51 -26.04 0.73
N GLU A 208 4.31 -27.02 1.11
CA GLU A 208 5.01 -27.91 0.16
C GLU A 208 4.03 -28.83 -0.59
N ALA A 209 2.84 -29.05 -0.02
CA ALA A 209 1.73 -29.78 -0.64
C ALA A 209 0.35 -29.28 -0.20
N TRP A 210 -0.66 -29.48 -1.04
CA TRP A 210 -2.06 -29.13 -0.75
C TRP A 210 -3.02 -30.17 -1.34
N THR A 211 -4.16 -30.35 -0.68
CA THR A 211 -5.21 -31.27 -1.14
C THR A 211 -6.09 -30.61 -2.20
N VAL A 212 -6.24 -31.27 -3.34
CA VAL A 212 -7.17 -30.89 -4.41
C VAL A 212 -8.47 -31.66 -4.22
N ARG A 213 -9.59 -30.95 -4.14
CA ARG A 213 -10.93 -31.56 -4.08
C ARG A 213 -11.29 -32.18 -5.44
N GLY A 214 -11.99 -33.32 -5.40
CA GLY A 214 -12.46 -33.97 -6.61
C GLY A 214 -13.48 -33.10 -7.36
N HIS A 215 -13.41 -33.10 -8.68
CA HIS A 215 -14.27 -32.29 -9.55
C HIS A 215 -14.44 -32.92 -10.94
N TRP A 216 -15.50 -32.53 -11.65
CA TRP A 216 -15.69 -32.89 -13.05
C TRP A 216 -14.79 -32.05 -13.96
N ARG A 217 -14.09 -32.69 -14.88
CA ARG A 217 -13.29 -32.02 -15.91
C ARG A 217 -13.78 -32.44 -17.30
N THR A 218 -13.97 -31.47 -18.18
CA THR A 218 -14.24 -31.70 -19.60
C THR A 218 -12.91 -31.70 -20.36
N LEU A 219 -12.65 -32.74 -21.15
CA LEU A 219 -11.47 -32.85 -22.00
C LEU A 219 -11.68 -32.09 -23.33
N PRO A 220 -10.61 -31.72 -24.06
CA PRO A 220 -10.73 -31.08 -25.38
C PRO A 220 -11.56 -31.90 -26.39
N SER A 221 -11.66 -33.22 -26.19
CA SER A 221 -12.52 -34.13 -26.95
C SER A 221 -14.01 -34.08 -26.56
N GLY A 222 -14.42 -33.20 -25.64
CA GLY A 222 -15.79 -33.05 -25.15
C GLY A 222 -16.23 -34.06 -24.07
N LYS A 223 -15.42 -35.10 -23.79
CA LYS A 223 -15.73 -36.11 -22.77
C LYS A 223 -15.57 -35.54 -21.36
N LYS A 224 -16.58 -35.75 -20.50
CA LYS A 224 -16.54 -35.41 -19.07
C LYS A 224 -15.96 -36.56 -18.25
N THR A 225 -15.00 -36.25 -17.38
CA THR A 225 -14.31 -37.22 -16.52
C THR A 225 -14.26 -36.70 -15.08
N TRP A 226 -14.56 -37.54 -14.09
CA TRP A 226 -14.41 -37.19 -12.68
C TRP A 226 -12.95 -37.30 -12.25
N VAL A 227 -12.37 -36.20 -11.82
CA VAL A 227 -11.02 -36.16 -11.24
C VAL A 227 -11.15 -36.44 -9.75
N LYS A 228 -10.56 -37.55 -9.28
CA LYS A 228 -10.58 -37.90 -7.86
C LYS A 228 -9.78 -36.88 -7.03
N PRO A 229 -10.18 -36.64 -5.76
CA PRO A 229 -9.37 -35.85 -4.84
C PRO A 229 -7.95 -36.41 -4.78
N HIS A 230 -6.95 -35.54 -4.81
CA HIS A 230 -5.54 -35.95 -4.74
C HIS A 230 -4.69 -34.83 -4.13
N VAL A 231 -3.52 -35.19 -3.64
CA VAL A 231 -2.55 -34.22 -3.10
C VAL A 231 -1.63 -33.76 -4.23
N LYS A 232 -1.47 -32.44 -4.39
CA LYS A 232 -0.47 -31.82 -5.26
C LYS A 232 0.69 -31.27 -4.42
N GLY A 233 1.90 -31.30 -4.97
CA GLY A 233 3.13 -30.88 -4.28
C GLY A 233 3.95 -32.07 -3.73
N ASN A 234 4.86 -31.79 -2.82
CA ASN A 234 5.73 -32.79 -2.19
C ASN A 234 4.94 -33.65 -1.19
N LYS A 235 4.60 -34.87 -1.61
CA LYS A 235 3.63 -35.75 -0.93
C LYS A 235 4.12 -36.29 0.43
N GLU A 236 5.41 -36.19 0.72
CA GLU A 236 6.03 -36.78 1.91
C GLU A 236 5.80 -35.98 3.20
N LYS A 237 5.34 -34.72 3.12
CA LYS A 237 5.23 -33.79 4.27
C LYS A 237 3.80 -33.39 4.64
N LEU A 238 2.79 -34.16 4.25
CA LEU A 238 1.41 -33.86 4.60
C LEU A 238 0.92 -34.86 5.66
N GLU A 239 0.88 -34.44 6.93
CA GLU A 239 0.13 -35.18 7.94
C GLU A 239 -1.36 -35.08 7.60
N PRO A 240 -2.07 -36.21 7.44
CA PRO A 240 -3.49 -36.17 7.12
C PRO A 240 -4.28 -35.65 8.32
N ASN A 241 -5.11 -34.62 8.12
CA ASN A 241 -6.10 -34.22 9.11
C ASN A 241 -7.13 -35.35 9.27
N ILE A 242 -7.09 -36.03 10.42
CA ILE A 242 -8.10 -37.02 10.81
C ILE A 242 -9.30 -36.24 11.37
N TYR A 243 -10.43 -36.32 10.67
CA TYR A 243 -11.70 -35.79 11.16
C TYR A 243 -12.47 -36.92 11.85
N HIS A 244 -12.76 -36.73 13.13
CA HIS A 244 -13.72 -37.58 13.85
C HIS A 244 -15.13 -37.07 13.55
N PHE A 245 -16.01 -37.98 13.15
CA PHE A 245 -17.45 -37.75 13.01
C PHE A 245 -18.16 -38.26 14.27
#